data_AF-A0A6J5VL56-F1
#
_entry.id   AF-A0A6J5VL56-F1
#
_cell.length_a   1.000
_cell.length_b   1.000
_cell.length_c   1.000
_cell.angle_alpha   90.00
_cell.angle_beta   90.00
_cell.angle_gamma   90.00
#
_symmetry.space_group_name_H-M   'P 1'
#
loop_
_entity.id
_entity.type
_entity.pdbx_description
1 polymer ?
#
loop_
_entity_poly.entity_id
_entity_poly.type
_entity_poly.pdbx_seq_one_letter_code
_entity_poly.pdbx_strand_id
1 'polypeptide(L)'
;MDSILQKLRNLDAYPKINDDFFSRTLSGGIITLASSLLILLLFFSELRLYLHTVTESKLLVDASRGETLHINFDVTFPAIRCSLLSLDTMDISGEQHFDIRHDIVKKRIDAHGNVIEAKKDGIGAPKIDNPLQRHGGRLEHNEKYCGSCFGAEMSDDDCCNSCDEVRDAYRKKGWALTNADLIDQKRETSQKRPL
;
A
#
# COMPACT_ATOMS: atom_id res chain seq x y z
N MET A 1 -52.29 22.42 13.76
CA MET A 1 -51.43 23.58 13.44
C MET A 1 -51.43 24.61 14.58
N ASP A 2 -52.46 24.63 15.41
CA ASP A 2 -52.66 25.60 16.50
C ASP A 2 -51.58 25.53 17.60
N SER A 3 -51.04 24.34 17.87
CA SER A 3 -49.94 24.15 18.83
C SER A 3 -48.63 24.81 18.38
N ILE A 4 -48.34 24.81 17.07
CA ILE A 4 -47.14 25.45 16.51
C ILE A 4 -47.29 26.96 16.53
N LEU A 5 -48.48 27.46 16.19
CA LEU A 5 -48.84 28.88 16.28
C LEU A 5 -48.77 29.40 17.72
N GLN A 6 -49.21 28.63 18.72
CA GLN A 6 -49.08 29.00 20.13
C GLN A 6 -47.62 29.07 20.59
N LYS A 7 -46.76 28.15 20.15
CA LYS A 7 -45.33 28.19 20.46
C LYS A 7 -44.61 29.35 19.78
N LEU A 8 -44.97 29.68 18.53
CA LEU A 8 -44.48 30.86 17.82
C LEU A 8 -44.92 32.17 18.49
N ARG A 9 -46.12 32.20 19.07
CA ARG A 9 -46.62 33.37 19.81
C ARG A 9 -45.81 33.67 21.08
N ASN A 10 -45.15 32.66 21.64
CA ASN A 10 -44.26 32.84 22.79
C ASN A 10 -42.83 33.24 22.39
N LEU A 11 -42.47 33.20 21.10
CA LEU A 11 -41.19 33.65 20.56
C LEU A 11 -41.24 35.11 20.05
N ASP A 12 -42.43 35.71 20.03
CA ASP A 12 -42.61 37.11 19.66
C ASP A 12 -42.27 38.00 20.88
N ALA A 13 -41.08 38.61 20.86
CA ALA A 13 -40.56 39.43 21.95
C ALA A 13 -41.16 40.84 22.00
N TYR A 14 -42.02 41.21 21.05
CA TYR A 14 -42.58 42.57 20.95
C TYR A 14 -44.06 42.63 21.36
N PRO A 15 -44.45 43.61 22.21
CA PRO A 15 -45.84 43.82 22.56
C PRO A 15 -46.65 44.23 21.33
N LYS A 16 -47.77 43.56 21.11
CA LYS A 16 -48.64 43.81 19.95
C LYS A 16 -49.34 45.15 20.11
N ILE A 17 -49.13 46.04 19.15
CA ILE A 17 -49.71 47.39 19.12
C ILE A 17 -51.21 47.33 18.81
N ASN A 18 -52.01 48.22 19.41
CA ASN A 18 -53.47 48.25 19.26
C ASN A 18 -53.89 48.41 17.80
N ASP A 19 -54.92 47.66 17.38
CA ASP A 19 -55.39 47.58 15.98
C ASP A 19 -55.91 48.93 15.41
N ASP A 20 -56.24 49.91 16.28
CA ASP A 20 -56.79 51.22 15.90
C ASP A 20 -55.81 52.15 15.17
N PHE A 21 -54.51 51.83 15.18
CA PHE A 21 -53.46 52.59 14.48
C PHE A 21 -53.07 51.99 13.12
N PHE A 22 -53.75 50.93 12.66
CA PHE A 22 -53.43 50.23 11.42
C PHE A 22 -54.54 50.33 10.39
N SER A 23 -54.26 50.95 9.24
CA SER A 23 -55.10 50.83 8.05
C SER A 23 -54.61 49.67 7.18
N ARG A 24 -55.36 48.55 7.20
CA ARG A 24 -55.06 47.40 6.35
C ARG A 24 -55.56 47.70 4.93
N THR A 25 -54.64 47.96 4.02
CA THR A 25 -54.93 48.14 2.60
C THR A 25 -54.67 46.84 1.83
N LEU A 26 -55.60 46.47 0.94
CA LEU A 26 -55.43 45.28 0.08
C LEU A 26 -54.17 45.42 -0.81
N SER A 27 -53.88 46.62 -1.29
CA SER A 27 -52.68 46.93 -2.07
C SER A 27 -51.40 46.73 -1.26
N GLY A 28 -51.36 47.17 0.01
CA GLY A 28 -50.23 46.96 0.90
C GLY A 28 -49.95 45.48 1.14
N GLY A 29 -51.00 44.68 1.36
CA GLY A 29 -50.87 43.22 1.54
C GLY A 29 -50.29 42.51 0.32
N ILE A 30 -50.73 42.88 -0.89
CA ILE A 30 -50.19 42.34 -2.14
C ILE A 30 -48.71 42.71 -2.30
N ILE A 31 -48.34 43.95 -2.01
CA ILE A 31 -46.94 44.42 -2.08
C ILE A 31 -46.06 43.67 -1.07
N THR A 32 -46.53 43.46 0.16
CA THR A 32 -45.79 42.70 1.18
C THR A 32 -45.59 41.25 0.76
N LEU A 33 -46.61 40.60 0.18
CA LEU A 33 -46.51 39.23 -0.34
C LEU A 33 -45.52 39.13 -1.50
N ALA A 34 -45.61 40.04 -2.46
CA ALA A 34 -44.69 40.07 -3.61
C ALA A 34 -43.24 40.33 -3.18
N SER A 35 -43.03 41.28 -2.26
CA SER A 35 -41.71 41.59 -1.69
C SER A 35 -41.13 40.41 -0.90
N SER A 36 -41.94 39.77 -0.04
CA SER A 36 -41.53 38.59 0.72
C SER A 36 -41.13 37.43 -0.19
N LEU A 37 -41.88 37.17 -1.26
CA LEU A 37 -41.55 36.13 -2.23
C LEU A 37 -40.22 36.42 -2.93
N LEU A 38 -40.02 37.66 -3.36
CA LEU A 38 -38.79 38.08 -4.04
C LEU A 38 -37.58 37.95 -3.10
N ILE A 39 -37.70 38.40 -1.85
CA ILE A 39 -36.65 38.27 -0.83
C ILE A 39 -36.33 36.79 -0.57
N LEU A 40 -37.33 35.92 -0.45
CA LEU A 40 -37.12 34.47 -0.27
C LEU A 40 -36.40 33.85 -1.46
N LEU A 41 -36.79 34.19 -2.70
CA LEU A 41 -36.13 33.70 -3.91
C LEU A 41 -34.66 34.12 -3.97
N LEU A 42 -34.37 35.39 -3.69
CA LEU A 42 -32.99 35.89 -3.63
C LEU A 42 -32.18 35.19 -2.54
N PHE A 43 -32.75 35.00 -1.36
CA PHE A 43 -32.10 34.31 -0.25
C PHE A 43 -31.70 32.88 -0.63
N PHE A 44 -32.61 32.10 -1.22
CA PHE A 44 -32.30 30.73 -1.65
C PHE A 44 -31.28 30.69 -2.79
N SER A 45 -31.31 31.66 -3.71
CA SER A 45 -30.33 31.76 -4.80
C SER A 45 -28.92 32.02 -4.27
N GLU A 46 -28.77 33.01 -3.40
CA GLU A 46 -27.48 33.35 -2.77
C GLU A 46 -26.98 32.23 -1.87
N LEU A 47 -27.86 31.60 -1.09
CA LEU A 47 -27.49 30.45 -0.26
C LEU A 47 -26.95 29.30 -1.11
N ARG A 48 -27.58 29.01 -2.25
CA ARG A 48 -27.11 27.98 -3.18
C ARG A 48 -25.74 28.34 -3.77
N LEU A 49 -25.54 29.60 -4.15
CA LEU A 49 -24.25 30.08 -4.67
C LEU A 49 -23.16 30.00 -3.61
N TYR A 50 -23.46 30.38 -2.36
CA TYR A 50 -22.53 30.31 -1.24
C TYR A 50 -22.11 28.87 -0.90
N LEU A 51 -23.05 27.93 -0.96
CA LEU A 51 -22.77 26.50 -0.75
C LEU A 51 -22.09 25.84 -1.94
N HIS A 52 -22.01 26.51 -3.10
CA HIS A 52 -21.34 25.97 -4.27
C HIS A 52 -19.82 26.10 -4.11
N THR A 53 -19.15 24.98 -3.87
CA THR A 53 -17.69 24.94 -3.75
C THR A 53 -17.03 25.11 -5.13
N VAL A 54 -16.19 26.14 -5.30
CA VAL A 54 -15.35 26.32 -6.48
C VAL A 54 -13.92 25.88 -6.15
N THR A 55 -13.37 24.98 -6.95
CA THR A 55 -12.00 24.48 -6.80
C THR A 55 -11.05 25.36 -7.61
N GLU A 56 -10.19 26.11 -6.93
CA GLU A 56 -9.12 26.91 -7.55
C GLU A 56 -7.78 26.20 -7.38
N SER A 57 -7.10 25.90 -8.49
CA SER A 57 -5.78 25.27 -8.46
C SER A 57 -4.71 26.33 -8.18
N LYS A 58 -4.01 26.20 -7.05
CA LYS A 58 -2.88 27.08 -6.68
C LYS A 58 -1.57 26.32 -6.76
N LEU A 59 -0.57 26.97 -7.35
CA LEU A 59 0.82 26.49 -7.32
C LEU A 59 1.47 27.00 -6.05
N LEU A 60 1.84 26.09 -5.16
CA LEU A 60 2.56 26.37 -3.92
C LEU A 60 3.95 25.75 -4.01
N VAL A 61 4.93 26.39 -3.38
CA VAL A 61 6.24 25.79 -3.20
C VAL A 61 6.10 24.68 -2.17
N ASP A 62 6.39 23.46 -2.59
CA ASP A 62 6.46 22.33 -1.68
C ASP A 62 7.70 22.48 -0.78
N ALA A 63 7.46 22.67 0.53
CA ALA A 63 8.50 22.81 1.54
C ALA A 63 8.86 21.45 2.18
N SER A 64 8.20 20.36 1.75
CA SER A 64 8.43 19.00 2.21
C SER A 64 9.74 18.50 1.61
N ARG A 65 10.83 18.58 2.36
CA ARG A 65 12.15 18.17 1.86
C ARG A 65 12.32 16.67 2.09
N GLY A 66 12.42 15.90 1.01
CA GLY A 66 12.81 14.48 1.04
C GLY A 66 11.70 13.48 1.31
N GLU A 67 10.44 13.81 0.96
CA GLU A 67 9.39 12.79 0.93
C GLU A 67 9.61 11.79 -0.21
N THR A 68 9.28 10.53 0.05
CA THR A 68 9.33 9.48 -0.97
C THR A 68 8.01 9.44 -1.73
N LEU A 69 8.09 9.33 -3.06
CA LEU A 69 6.90 9.19 -3.90
C LEU A 69 6.37 7.76 -3.79
N HIS A 70 5.14 7.60 -3.30
CA HIS A 70 4.51 6.29 -3.23
C HIS A 70 3.88 5.91 -4.58
N ILE A 71 4.47 4.94 -5.27
CA ILE A 71 4.01 4.46 -6.59
C ILE A 71 3.34 3.10 -6.43
N ASN A 72 2.03 3.04 -6.69
CA ASN A 72 1.28 1.80 -6.74
C ASN A 72 1.06 1.38 -8.19
N PHE A 73 1.47 0.16 -8.56
CA PHE A 73 1.25 -0.38 -9.89
C PHE A 73 0.95 -1.88 -9.84
N ASP A 74 0.11 -2.33 -10.79
CA ASP A 74 -0.18 -3.74 -11.05
C ASP A 74 -0.06 -3.97 -12.56
N VAL A 75 0.95 -4.74 -12.97
CA VAL A 75 1.30 -4.96 -14.37
C VAL A 75 1.50 -6.44 -14.63
N THR A 76 0.89 -6.93 -15.71
CA THR A 76 0.87 -8.35 -16.08
C THR A 76 1.69 -8.60 -17.33
N PHE A 77 2.63 -9.54 -17.28
CA PHE A 77 3.47 -9.95 -18.41
C PHE A 77 3.16 -11.40 -18.83
N PRO A 78 2.32 -11.64 -19.86
CA PRO A 78 1.86 -12.98 -20.21
C PRO A 78 2.94 -13.89 -20.83
N ALA A 79 3.95 -13.32 -21.47
CA ALA A 79 4.97 -14.06 -22.21
C ALA A 79 6.33 -14.17 -21.48
N ILE A 80 6.46 -13.61 -20.27
CA ILE A 80 7.73 -13.52 -19.53
C ILE A 80 7.61 -14.21 -18.18
N ARG A 81 8.63 -14.99 -17.80
CA ARG A 81 8.69 -15.66 -16.49
C ARG A 81 9.06 -14.66 -15.39
N CYS A 82 8.44 -14.77 -14.21
CA CYS A 82 8.70 -13.90 -13.06
C CYS A 82 10.18 -13.85 -12.63
N SER A 83 10.95 -14.92 -12.85
CA SER A 83 12.37 -15.00 -12.48
C SER A 83 13.28 -14.12 -13.34
N LEU A 84 12.80 -13.66 -14.49
CA LEU A 84 13.55 -12.79 -15.41
C LEU A 84 13.16 -11.31 -15.28
N LEU A 85 12.13 -11.01 -14.50
CA LEU A 85 11.67 -9.63 -14.28
C LEU A 85 12.48 -9.01 -13.14
N SER A 86 13.11 -7.88 -13.39
CA SER A 86 13.65 -6.95 -12.38
C SER A 86 12.84 -5.65 -12.42
N LEU A 87 12.77 -4.94 -11.29
CA LEU A 87 12.26 -3.58 -11.25
C LEU A 87 13.39 -2.65 -10.84
N ASP A 88 13.67 -1.69 -11.70
CA ASP A 88 14.68 -0.66 -11.50
C ASP A 88 14.01 0.71 -11.53
N THR A 89 14.38 1.61 -10.62
CA THR A 89 13.87 2.98 -10.58
C THR A 89 15.01 3.97 -10.71
N MET A 90 14.81 5.02 -11.48
CA MET A 90 15.77 6.11 -11.66
C MET A 90 15.06 7.44 -11.45
N ASP A 91 15.58 8.25 -10.53
CA ASP A 91 15.12 9.63 -10.30
C ASP A 91 15.86 10.64 -11.20
N ILE A 92 15.29 11.84 -11.38
CA ILE A 92 15.92 12.97 -12.07
C ILE A 92 17.26 13.38 -11.43
N SER A 93 17.43 13.10 -10.14
CA SER A 93 18.67 13.31 -9.40
C SER A 93 19.78 12.33 -9.80
N GLY A 94 19.48 11.33 -10.64
CA GLY A 94 20.41 10.29 -11.06
C GLY A 94 20.58 9.15 -10.04
N GLU A 95 19.79 9.15 -8.97
CA GLU A 95 19.74 8.04 -8.03
C GLU A 95 19.07 6.82 -8.69
N GLN A 96 19.75 5.67 -8.62
CA GLN A 96 19.28 4.42 -9.20
C GLN A 96 19.14 3.36 -8.12
N HIS A 97 17.93 2.81 -8.00
CA HIS A 97 17.67 1.62 -7.19
C HIS A 97 17.42 0.45 -8.12
N PHE A 98 18.29 -0.56 -8.06
CA PHE A 98 18.19 -1.76 -8.88
C PHE A 98 17.53 -2.91 -8.12
N ASP A 99 16.73 -3.70 -8.82
CA ASP A 99 16.03 -4.89 -8.31
C ASP A 99 15.35 -4.66 -6.95
N ILE A 100 14.43 -3.70 -6.89
CA ILE A 100 13.63 -3.44 -5.70
C ILE A 100 12.78 -4.68 -5.41
N ARG A 101 13.09 -5.36 -4.30
CA ARG A 101 12.36 -6.57 -3.84
C ARG A 101 11.40 -6.30 -2.69
N HIS A 102 11.56 -5.16 -2.03
CA HIS A 102 10.80 -4.81 -0.84
C HIS A 102 9.46 -4.24 -1.36
N ASP A 103 8.34 -4.74 -0.83
CA ASP A 103 6.96 -4.41 -1.23
C ASP A 103 6.48 -4.82 -2.63
N ILE A 104 7.28 -5.57 -3.41
CA ILE A 104 6.86 -6.08 -4.73
C ILE A 104 6.66 -7.59 -4.71
N VAL A 105 5.44 -8.03 -4.99
CA VAL A 105 5.06 -9.46 -5.01
C VAL A 105 4.90 -9.93 -6.46
N LYS A 106 5.83 -10.77 -6.92
CA LYS A 106 5.77 -11.39 -8.26
C LYS A 106 4.91 -12.65 -8.20
N LYS A 107 3.77 -12.65 -8.90
CA LYS A 107 2.85 -13.79 -8.97
C LYS A 107 2.88 -14.42 -10.35
N ARG A 108 2.92 -15.75 -10.41
CA ARG A 108 2.79 -16.48 -11.70
C ARG A 108 1.32 -16.53 -12.10
N ILE A 109 1.06 -16.40 -13.38
CA ILE A 109 -0.28 -16.45 -13.97
C ILE A 109 -0.37 -17.60 -14.96
N ASP A 110 -1.58 -18.14 -15.16
CA ASP A 110 -1.89 -19.11 -16.19
C ASP A 110 -2.16 -18.44 -17.54
N ALA A 111 -2.37 -19.24 -18.59
CA ALA A 111 -2.71 -18.73 -19.92
C ALA A 111 -4.09 -18.02 -20.00
N HIS A 112 -4.92 -18.18 -18.98
CA HIS A 112 -6.25 -17.58 -18.86
C HIS A 112 -6.22 -16.31 -17.97
N GLY A 113 -5.05 -15.89 -17.48
CA GLY A 113 -4.87 -14.72 -16.62
C GLY A 113 -5.15 -14.95 -15.13
N ASN A 114 -5.38 -16.19 -14.70
CA ASN A 114 -5.58 -16.50 -13.28
C ASN A 114 -4.23 -16.65 -12.57
N VAL A 115 -4.17 -16.21 -11.32
CA VAL A 115 -2.98 -16.38 -10.49
C VAL A 115 -2.83 -17.85 -10.10
N ILE A 116 -1.67 -18.42 -10.41
CA ILE A 116 -1.27 -19.73 -9.91
C ILE A 116 -0.71 -19.48 -8.51
N GLU A 117 -1.29 -20.08 -7.47
CA GLU A 117 -0.78 -19.98 -6.10
C GLU A 117 0.70 -20.40 -6.07
N ALA A 118 1.57 -19.40 -6.01
CA ALA A 118 2.97 -19.64 -5.72
C ALA A 118 3.05 -19.96 -4.22
N LYS A 119 3.51 -21.17 -3.90
CA LYS A 119 4.01 -21.52 -2.57
C LYS A 119 4.86 -20.34 -2.09
N LYS A 120 4.49 -19.74 -0.95
CA LYS A 120 5.21 -18.57 -0.42
C LYS A 120 6.66 -18.97 -0.16
N ASP A 121 7.56 -18.63 -1.07
CA ASP A 121 9.02 -18.61 -0.82
C ASP A 121 9.39 -17.35 0.00
N GLY A 122 8.59 -17.06 1.02
CA GLY A 122 8.70 -15.91 1.90
C GLY A 122 8.82 -16.37 3.35
N ILE A 123 9.79 -15.76 4.04
CA ILE A 123 10.11 -15.90 5.47
C ILE A 123 8.82 -16.13 6.29
N GLY A 124 8.68 -17.34 6.83
CA GLY A 124 7.43 -17.80 7.47
C GLY A 124 7.06 -19.26 7.18
N ALA A 125 7.87 -20.01 6.43
CA ALA A 125 7.80 -21.47 6.46
C ALA A 125 7.92 -21.93 7.94
N PRO A 126 7.19 -22.97 8.38
CA PRO A 126 7.38 -23.52 9.72
C PRO A 126 8.87 -23.78 9.89
N LYS A 127 9.48 -23.14 10.89
CA LYS A 127 10.90 -23.38 11.22
C LYS A 127 11.01 -24.88 11.46
N ILE A 128 11.64 -25.57 10.53
CA ILE A 128 11.92 -26.99 10.70
C ILE A 128 13.01 -27.01 11.77
N ASP A 129 12.64 -27.39 13.00
CA ASP A 129 13.54 -27.37 14.17
C ASP A 129 14.77 -28.27 14.01
N ASN A 130 14.86 -29.05 12.93
CA ASN A 130 15.97 -29.92 12.61
C ASN A 130 16.37 -29.69 11.15
N PRO A 131 17.60 -29.26 10.85
CA PRO A 131 18.03 -29.06 9.46
C PRO A 131 17.97 -30.40 8.73
N LEU A 132 17.39 -30.39 7.54
CA LEU A 132 17.32 -31.57 6.66
C LEU A 132 18.75 -31.96 6.24
N GLN A 133 19.15 -33.21 6.51
CA GLN A 133 20.40 -33.76 5.98
C GLN A 133 20.26 -34.09 4.49
N ARG A 134 21.38 -34.12 3.74
CA ARG A 134 21.42 -34.51 2.31
C ARG A 134 20.70 -35.84 2.03
N HIS A 135 20.76 -36.80 2.96
CA HIS A 135 20.13 -38.12 2.82
C HIS A 135 18.63 -38.15 3.15
N GLY A 136 17.97 -37.00 3.35
CA GLY A 136 16.53 -36.94 3.64
C GLY A 136 16.15 -37.41 5.06
N GLY A 137 17.15 -37.58 5.93
CA GLY A 137 16.99 -37.94 7.35
C GLY A 137 17.01 -36.72 8.28
N ARG A 138 16.41 -36.87 9.46
CA ARG A 138 16.44 -35.91 10.56
C ARG A 138 17.65 -36.21 11.45
N LEU A 139 18.46 -35.21 11.78
CA LEU A 139 19.69 -35.38 12.58
C LEU A 139 19.43 -36.13 13.90
N GLU A 140 20.01 -37.32 14.04
CA GLU A 140 19.95 -38.11 15.27
C GLU A 140 21.04 -37.68 16.26
N HIS A 141 20.86 -37.99 17.55
CA HIS A 141 21.85 -37.69 18.58
C HIS A 141 23.08 -38.56 18.35
N ASN A 142 24.13 -37.97 17.73
CA ASN A 142 25.48 -38.50 17.45
C ASN A 142 25.90 -38.53 15.96
N GLU A 143 25.09 -37.95 15.05
CA GLU A 143 25.48 -37.77 13.64
C GLU A 143 26.12 -36.40 13.40
N LYS A 144 27.15 -36.36 12.53
CA LYS A 144 27.79 -35.11 12.11
C LYS A 144 26.94 -34.44 11.03
N TYR A 145 26.57 -33.18 11.25
CA TYR A 145 25.82 -32.40 10.27
C TYR A 145 26.56 -32.34 8.91
N CYS A 146 25.82 -32.70 7.85
CA CYS A 146 26.25 -32.70 6.47
C CYS A 146 25.32 -31.80 5.65
N GLY A 147 25.80 -30.60 5.31
CA GLY A 147 25.08 -29.67 4.42
C GLY A 147 25.25 -30.02 2.95
N SER A 148 24.37 -29.47 2.11
CA SER A 148 24.42 -29.66 0.66
C SER A 148 25.44 -28.73 -0.01
N CYS A 149 26.18 -29.22 -1.00
CA CYS A 149 27.00 -28.42 -1.91
C CYS A 149 26.23 -28.00 -3.17
N PHE A 150 24.89 -28.00 -3.14
CA PHE A 150 24.01 -27.58 -4.24
C PHE A 150 24.32 -28.28 -5.58
N GLY A 151 24.68 -29.57 -5.55
CA GLY A 151 24.97 -30.38 -6.74
C GLY A 151 26.44 -30.36 -7.19
N ALA A 152 27.32 -29.67 -6.46
CA ALA A 152 28.76 -29.63 -6.73
C ALA A 152 29.59 -30.73 -6.05
N GLU A 153 28.94 -31.71 -5.41
CA GLU A 153 29.59 -32.84 -4.76
C GLU A 153 30.29 -33.75 -5.79
N MET A 154 31.47 -34.29 -5.46
CA MET A 154 32.17 -35.26 -6.33
C MET A 154 31.85 -36.71 -5.95
N SER A 155 31.49 -36.94 -4.69
CA SER A 155 31.06 -38.22 -4.15
C SER A 155 29.82 -38.09 -3.26
N ASP A 156 29.17 -39.21 -2.95
CA ASP A 156 27.99 -39.23 -2.07
C ASP A 156 28.30 -38.90 -0.61
N ASP A 157 29.57 -39.02 -0.21
CA ASP A 157 30.06 -38.66 1.13
C ASP A 157 30.59 -37.21 1.23
N ASP A 158 30.67 -36.48 0.11
CA ASP A 158 31.12 -35.08 0.13
C ASP A 158 30.01 -34.17 0.67
N CYS A 159 30.34 -33.44 1.74
CA CYS A 159 29.47 -32.47 2.39
C CYS A 159 30.13 -31.09 2.38
N CYS A 160 29.31 -30.05 2.17
CA CYS A 160 29.74 -28.68 2.40
C CYS A 160 29.04 -28.20 3.66
N ASN A 161 29.75 -27.53 4.55
CA ASN A 161 29.21 -26.91 5.76
C ASN A 161 29.55 -25.42 5.84
N SER A 162 30.43 -24.93 4.97
CA SER A 162 30.85 -23.53 4.90
C SER A 162 30.77 -22.98 3.48
N CYS A 163 30.64 -21.64 3.37
CA CYS A 163 30.61 -20.98 2.07
C CYS A 163 31.89 -21.23 1.25
N ASP A 164 33.03 -21.38 1.91
CA ASP A 164 34.31 -21.62 1.24
C ASP A 164 34.37 -23.05 0.67
N GLU A 165 33.82 -24.04 1.38
CA GLU A 165 33.68 -25.41 0.88
C GLU A 165 32.78 -25.49 -0.36
N VAL A 166 31.66 -24.75 -0.39
CA VAL A 166 30.80 -24.68 -1.59
C VAL A 166 31.54 -24.04 -2.76
N ARG A 167 32.28 -22.95 -2.51
CA ARG A 167 33.08 -22.28 -3.55
C ARG A 167 34.16 -23.19 -4.12
N ASP A 168 34.82 -23.95 -3.26
CA ASP A 168 35.85 -24.88 -3.69
C ASP A 168 35.27 -26.09 -4.44
N ALA A 169 34.10 -26.60 -4.03
CA ALA A 169 33.37 -27.65 -4.76
C ALA A 169 32.97 -27.19 -6.18
N TYR A 170 32.42 -25.98 -6.30
CA TYR A 170 32.08 -25.39 -7.60
C TYR A 170 33.33 -25.16 -8.47
N ARG A 171 34.44 -24.70 -7.87
CA ARG A 171 35.71 -24.51 -8.57
C ARG A 171 36.25 -25.85 -9.11
N LYS A 172 36.16 -26.93 -8.33
CA LYS A 172 36.57 -28.28 -8.77
C LYS A 172 35.73 -28.80 -9.94
N LYS A 173 34.42 -28.48 -10.00
CA LYS A 173 33.56 -28.80 -11.16
C LYS A 173 33.66 -27.80 -12.32
N GLY A 174 34.41 -26.71 -12.16
CA GLY A 174 34.51 -25.65 -13.18
C GLY A 174 33.22 -24.83 -13.34
N TRP A 175 32.35 -24.80 -12.33
CA TRP A 175 31.11 -24.02 -12.35
C TRP A 175 31.33 -22.63 -11.78
N ALA A 176 30.76 -21.61 -12.44
CA ALA A 176 30.78 -20.24 -11.93
C ALA A 176 29.65 -20.04 -10.89
N LEU A 177 30.00 -19.47 -9.73
CA LEU A 177 29.01 -19.16 -8.68
C LEU A 177 28.30 -17.84 -9.01
N THR A 178 27.12 -17.91 -9.63
CA THR A 178 26.35 -16.75 -10.09
C THR A 178 25.46 -16.13 -9.02
N ASN A 179 24.93 -16.91 -8.08
CA ASN A 179 23.97 -16.46 -7.07
C ASN A 179 24.43 -16.85 -5.66
N ALA A 180 25.34 -16.07 -5.08
CA ALA A 180 25.91 -16.41 -3.77
C ALA A 180 24.90 -16.25 -2.61
N ASP A 181 23.82 -15.49 -2.77
CA ASP A 181 22.83 -15.20 -1.71
C ASP A 181 21.79 -16.30 -1.50
N LEU A 182 21.76 -17.31 -2.39
CA LEU A 182 20.94 -18.51 -2.28
C LEU A 182 21.64 -19.63 -1.48
N ILE A 183 22.90 -19.44 -1.11
CA ILE A 183 23.66 -20.41 -0.31
C ILE A 183 23.26 -20.23 1.16
N ASP A 184 22.47 -21.17 1.68
CA ASP A 184 22.02 -21.17 3.09
C ASP A 184 23.18 -21.04 4.09
N GLN A 185 24.34 -21.59 3.74
CA GLN A 185 25.55 -21.60 4.56
C GLN A 185 26.21 -20.22 4.72
N LYS A 186 25.88 -19.25 3.86
CA LYS A 186 26.27 -17.83 4.05
C LYS A 186 25.39 -17.10 5.06
N ARG A 187 24.14 -17.54 5.25
CA ARG A 187 23.23 -16.91 6.23
C ARG A 187 23.61 -17.29 7.66
N GLU A 188 23.96 -18.55 7.90
CA GLU A 188 24.30 -19.02 9.26
C GLU A 188 25.62 -18.43 9.80
N THR A 189 26.63 -18.26 8.95
CA THR A 189 27.93 -17.68 9.32
C THR A 189 27.83 -16.17 9.59
N SER A 190 26.88 -15.47 8.95
CA SER A 190 26.63 -14.04 9.21
C SER A 190 25.89 -13.79 10.54
N GLN A 191 25.08 -14.74 11.00
CA GLN A 191 24.36 -14.66 12.28
C GLN A 191 25.28 -14.92 13.51
N LYS A 192 26.45 -15.55 13.31
CA LYS A 192 27.38 -15.95 14.38
C LYS A 192 28.64 -15.08 14.49
N ARG A 193 28.65 -13.87 13.92
CA ARG A 193 29.76 -12.92 14.15
C ARG A 193 29.50 -12.17 15.45
N PRO A 194 30.22 -12.43 16.56
CA PRO A 194 30.18 -11.54 17.71
C PRO A 194 30.89 -10.22 17.33
N LEU A 195 30.47 -9.13 17.97
CA LEU A 195 31.16 -7.84 17.96
C LEU A 195 32.66 -7.99 18.22
#